data_AF-A0A1I3B8K2-F1
#
_entry.id   AF-A0A1I3B8K2-F1
#
_cell.length_a   1.000
_cell.length_b   1.000
_cell.length_c   1.000
_cell.angle_alpha   90.00
_cell.angle_beta   90.00
_cell.angle_gamma   90.00
#
_symmetry.space_group_name_H-M   'P 1'
#
loop_
_entity.id
_entity.type
_entity.pdbx_description
1 polymer ?
#
loop_
_entity_poly.entity_id
_entity_poly.type
_entity_poly.pdbx_seq_one_letter_code
_entity_poly.pdbx_strand_id
1 'polypeptide(L)'
;MNTQTTETQSTFGVWRRRESYLFRLDLWLEERVSLRERRSILREIRDNIKADAAIRGIDTALDSLGSPRALARSFAEDGRGNRPSWNRAIYWFTGLLVLWWTLAFVYTAGMLSALISSGAESAESYFLGLPVSAFNRESGIGIGWEASSAVAYIPLMVMVVAAIIAGRLWRVRIGRR
;
A
#
# COMPACT_ATOMS: atom_id res chain seq x y z
N MET A 1 13.05 -2.87 50.50
CA MET A 1 11.81 -3.39 49.89
C MET A 1 11.64 -2.67 48.56
N ASN A 2 12.11 -3.25 47.44
CA ASN A 2 12.02 -2.68 46.07
C ASN A 2 12.40 -3.77 45.02
N THR A 3 11.76 -4.94 45.07
CA THR A 3 12.04 -6.06 44.14
C THR A 3 11.00 -6.21 43.02
N GLN A 4 9.88 -5.47 43.04
CA GLN A 4 8.79 -5.64 42.06
C GLN A 4 8.96 -4.81 40.77
N THR A 5 9.76 -3.74 40.78
CA THR A 5 9.94 -2.86 39.60
C THR A 5 10.92 -3.41 38.57
N THR A 6 11.81 -4.33 38.95
CA THR A 6 12.79 -4.95 38.06
C THR A 6 12.22 -6.10 37.22
N GLU A 7 11.25 -6.87 37.74
CA GLU A 7 10.63 -7.98 37.00
C GLU A 7 9.66 -7.51 35.89
N THR A 8 8.98 -6.40 36.11
CA THR A 8 8.02 -5.83 35.15
C THR A 8 8.70 -5.13 33.98
N GLN A 9 9.85 -4.46 34.22
CA GLN A 9 10.64 -3.87 33.13
C GLN A 9 11.33 -4.93 32.25
N SER A 10 11.79 -6.05 32.83
CA SER A 10 12.42 -7.12 32.05
C SER A 10 11.42 -7.80 31.12
N THR A 11 10.22 -8.12 31.61
CA THR A 11 9.15 -8.76 30.83
C THR A 11 8.65 -7.88 29.69
N PHE A 12 8.49 -6.57 29.92
CA PHE A 12 8.06 -5.64 28.87
C PHE A 12 9.13 -5.44 27.77
N GLY A 13 10.41 -5.36 28.16
CA GLY A 13 11.52 -5.26 27.21
C GLY A 13 11.67 -6.51 26.34
N VAL A 14 11.53 -7.68 26.95
CA VAL A 14 11.53 -9.00 26.29
C VAL A 14 10.39 -9.10 25.28
N TRP A 15 9.17 -8.72 25.69
CA TRP A 15 7.99 -8.71 24.83
C TRP A 15 8.18 -7.76 23.63
N ARG A 16 8.65 -6.53 23.88
CA ARG A 16 8.87 -5.52 22.84
C ARG A 16 9.91 -5.98 21.81
N ARG A 17 11.02 -6.60 22.23
CA ARG A 17 12.04 -7.11 21.31
C ARG A 17 11.51 -8.22 20.41
N ARG A 18 10.79 -9.19 20.98
CA ARG A 18 10.16 -10.28 20.23
C ARG A 18 9.19 -9.75 19.19
N GLU A 19 8.28 -8.86 19.58
CA GLU A 19 7.26 -8.34 18.67
C GLU A 19 7.87 -7.43 17.59
N SER A 20 8.92 -6.66 17.93
CA SER A 20 9.68 -5.87 16.94
C SER A 20 10.39 -6.75 15.92
N TYR A 21 10.93 -7.90 16.33
CA TYR A 21 11.56 -8.86 15.42
C TYR A 21 10.52 -9.49 14.50
N LEU A 22 9.40 -9.97 15.06
CA LEU A 22 8.31 -10.57 14.30
C LEU A 22 7.70 -9.56 13.31
N PHE A 23 7.51 -8.30 13.70
CA PHE A 23 7.01 -7.25 12.80
C PHE A 23 7.96 -6.99 11.63
N ARG A 24 9.28 -6.94 11.86
CA ARG A 24 10.25 -6.82 10.77
C ARG A 24 10.21 -8.04 9.85
N LEU A 25 10.13 -9.24 10.43
CA LEU A 25 10.01 -10.48 9.65
C LEU A 25 8.72 -10.50 8.82
N ASP A 26 7.60 -10.08 9.40
CA ASP A 26 6.29 -9.94 8.78
C ASP A 26 6.35 -9.04 7.54
N LEU A 27 7.03 -7.89 7.63
CA LEU A 27 7.28 -6.98 6.51
C LEU A 27 8.10 -7.65 5.39
N TRP A 28 9.17 -8.38 5.72
CA TRP A 28 9.99 -9.07 4.72
C TRP A 28 9.29 -10.28 4.09
N LEU A 29 8.36 -10.92 4.82
CA LEU A 29 7.55 -12.03 4.32
C LEU A 29 6.38 -11.57 3.45
N GLU A 30 5.88 -10.35 3.63
CA GLU A 30 4.75 -9.79 2.87
C GLU A 30 4.99 -9.82 1.35
N GLU A 31 6.23 -9.60 0.93
CA GLU A 31 6.62 -9.60 -0.48
C GLU A 31 6.88 -11.01 -1.04
N ARG A 32 6.86 -12.05 -0.19
CA ARG A 32 7.42 -13.37 -0.50
C ARG A 32 6.44 -14.52 -0.30
N VAL A 33 5.47 -14.40 0.61
CA VAL A 33 4.64 -15.51 1.11
C VAL A 33 3.16 -15.10 1.23
N SER A 34 2.21 -16.03 1.01
CA SER A 34 0.77 -15.73 1.11
C SER A 34 0.32 -15.44 2.55
N LEU A 35 -0.81 -14.75 2.74
CA LEU A 35 -1.34 -14.42 4.08
C LEU A 35 -1.56 -15.64 4.99
N ARG A 36 -1.95 -16.80 4.43
CA ARG A 36 -2.15 -18.04 5.21
C ARG A 36 -0.82 -18.63 5.65
N GLU A 37 0.14 -18.71 4.75
CA GLU A 37 1.48 -19.23 5.03
C GLU A 37 2.26 -18.29 5.95
N ARG A 38 2.15 -16.97 5.77
CA ARG A 38 2.73 -15.95 6.66
C ARG A 38 2.25 -16.14 8.09
N ARG A 39 0.95 -16.35 8.30
CA ARG A 39 0.41 -16.67 9.63
C ARG A 39 0.93 -17.99 10.18
N SER A 40 1.12 -19.01 9.32
CA SER A 40 1.68 -20.30 9.74
C SER A 40 3.13 -20.15 10.18
N ILE A 41 3.97 -19.55 9.34
CA ILE A 41 5.40 -19.31 9.59
C ILE A 41 5.59 -18.44 10.84
N LEU A 42 4.79 -17.38 11.00
CA LEU A 42 4.87 -16.53 12.18
C LEU A 42 4.43 -17.23 13.46
N ARG A 43 3.43 -18.12 13.40
CA ARG A 43 3.06 -18.96 14.56
C ARG A 43 4.18 -19.92 14.92
N GLU A 44 4.72 -20.63 13.93
CA GLU A 44 5.80 -21.60 14.13
C GLU A 44 7.06 -20.93 14.72
N ILE A 45 7.50 -19.80 14.16
CA ILE A 45 8.64 -19.03 14.69
C ILE A 45 8.33 -18.49 16.08
N ARG A 46 7.09 -18.02 16.32
CA ARG A 46 6.66 -17.53 17.62
C ARG A 46 6.71 -18.62 18.68
N ASP A 47 6.33 -19.84 18.33
CA ASP A 47 6.34 -21.01 19.22
C ASP A 47 7.78 -21.47 19.47
N ASN A 48 8.62 -21.51 18.43
CA ASN A 48 10.05 -21.83 18.57
C ASN A 48 10.78 -20.83 19.47
N ILE A 49 10.54 -19.52 19.30
CA ILE A 49 11.10 -18.48 20.18
C ILE A 49 10.64 -18.68 21.62
N LYS A 50 9.37 -19.06 21.83
CA LYS A 50 8.83 -19.26 23.18
C LYS A 50 9.49 -20.47 23.86
N ALA A 51 9.67 -21.57 23.13
CA ALA A 51 10.33 -22.77 23.62
C ALA A 51 11.81 -22.51 23.92
N ASP A 52 12.54 -21.87 23.01
CA ASP A 52 13.97 -21.58 23.21
C ASP A 52 14.22 -20.54 24.30
N ALA A 53 13.38 -19.49 24.39
CA ALA A 53 13.51 -18.46 25.41
C ALA A 53 13.26 -18.99 26.82
N ALA A 54 12.45 -20.04 26.98
CA ALA A 54 12.23 -20.69 28.26
C ALA A 54 13.49 -21.40 28.79
N ILE A 55 14.41 -21.79 27.91
CA ILE A 55 15.63 -22.54 28.26
C ILE A 55 16.84 -21.62 28.33
N ARG A 56 16.99 -20.72 27.34
CA ARG A 56 18.22 -19.94 27.13
C ARG A 56 18.03 -18.42 27.24
N GLY A 57 16.81 -17.96 27.51
CA GLY A 57 16.47 -16.54 27.51
C GLY A 57 16.21 -15.97 26.11
N ILE A 58 15.49 -14.85 26.04
CA ILE A 58 15.00 -14.29 24.76
C ILE A 58 16.13 -13.83 23.83
N ASP A 59 17.22 -13.30 24.39
CA ASP A 59 18.29 -12.69 23.59
C ASP A 59 19.07 -13.77 22.84
N THR A 60 19.42 -14.86 23.51
CA THR A 60 20.08 -16.01 22.89
C THR A 60 19.16 -16.74 21.89
N ALA A 61 17.85 -16.74 22.14
CA ALA A 61 16.85 -17.31 21.23
C ALA A 61 16.64 -16.46 19.96
N LEU A 62 16.79 -15.13 20.05
CA LEU A 62 16.73 -14.25 18.89
C LEU A 62 18.03 -14.27 18.09
N ASP A 63 19.18 -14.35 18.75
CA ASP A 63 20.49 -14.45 18.10
C ASP A 63 20.66 -15.75 17.31
N SER A 64 20.09 -16.87 17.79
CA SER A 64 20.12 -18.16 17.09
C SER A 64 19.34 -18.15 15.76
N LEU A 65 18.27 -17.34 15.67
CA LEU A 65 17.49 -17.15 14.45
C LEU A 65 18.20 -16.26 13.43
N GLY A 66 19.20 -15.49 13.86
CA GLY A 66 19.93 -14.56 13.03
C GLY A 66 19.08 -13.38 12.54
N SER A 67 19.49 -12.75 11.44
CA SER A 67 18.81 -11.54 10.95
C SER A 67 17.44 -11.87 10.34
N PRO A 68 16.37 -11.09 10.64
CA PRO A 68 15.04 -11.33 10.09
C PRO A 68 15.02 -11.32 8.56
N ARG A 69 15.92 -10.53 7.94
CA ARG A 69 16.04 -10.42 6.49
C ARG A 69 16.64 -11.68 5.86
N ALA A 70 17.63 -12.29 6.51
CA ALA A 70 18.24 -13.55 6.07
C ALA A 70 17.24 -14.70 6.24
N LEU A 71 16.54 -14.75 7.36
CA LEU A 71 15.51 -15.76 7.62
C LEU A 71 14.35 -15.65 6.61
N ALA A 72 13.86 -14.44 6.32
CA ALA A 72 12.87 -14.26 5.25
C ALA A 72 13.40 -14.63 3.86
N ARG A 73 14.73 -14.65 3.64
CA ARG A 73 15.34 -14.95 2.34
C ARG A 73 15.42 -16.46 2.12
N SER A 74 15.74 -17.24 3.16
CA SER A 74 15.72 -18.71 3.06
C SER A 74 14.33 -19.24 2.70
N PHE A 75 13.26 -18.65 3.25
CA PHE A 75 11.88 -18.99 2.86
C PHE A 75 11.54 -18.69 1.39
N ALA A 76 12.26 -17.78 0.74
CA ALA A 76 12.09 -17.49 -0.69
C ALA A 76 12.96 -18.38 -1.59
N GLU A 77 14.15 -18.76 -1.14
CA GLU A 77 15.08 -19.65 -1.84
C GLU A 77 14.55 -21.09 -1.93
N ASP A 78 13.71 -21.52 -0.98
CA ASP A 78 12.97 -22.80 -0.95
C ASP A 78 11.93 -22.99 -2.08
N GLY A 79 11.96 -22.17 -3.13
CA GLY A 79 11.07 -22.30 -4.30
C GLY A 79 9.61 -21.87 -4.05
N ARG A 80 9.28 -21.38 -2.84
CA ARG A 80 7.95 -20.86 -2.49
C ARG A 80 7.76 -19.38 -2.87
N GLY A 81 8.84 -18.68 -3.19
CA GLY A 81 8.83 -17.24 -3.43
C GLY A 81 8.55 -16.87 -4.88
N ASN A 82 7.27 -16.72 -5.28
CA ASN A 82 6.97 -15.92 -6.46
C ASN A 82 5.52 -15.42 -6.59
N ARG A 83 4.97 -14.69 -5.61
CA ARG A 83 3.58 -14.19 -5.69
C ARG A 83 3.39 -12.80 -5.02
N PRO A 84 2.17 -12.24 -5.10
CA PRO A 84 1.83 -10.95 -5.70
C PRO A 84 2.38 -9.74 -4.93
N SER A 85 3.05 -8.81 -5.63
CA SER A 85 3.50 -7.54 -5.02
C SER A 85 2.34 -6.54 -4.93
N TRP A 86 1.54 -6.63 -3.87
CA TRP A 86 0.50 -5.64 -3.54
C TRP A 86 1.06 -4.22 -3.52
N ASN A 87 2.30 -4.05 -3.07
CA ASN A 87 3.04 -2.78 -3.12
C ASN A 87 3.09 -2.19 -4.53
N ARG A 88 3.28 -3.03 -5.56
CA ARG A 88 3.35 -2.58 -6.96
C ARG A 88 1.97 -2.13 -7.46
N ALA A 89 0.90 -2.82 -7.07
CA ALA A 89 -0.46 -2.38 -7.38
C ALA A 89 -0.79 -1.03 -6.71
N ILE A 90 -0.38 -0.83 -5.45
CA ILE A 90 -0.54 0.42 -4.73
C ILE A 90 0.23 1.56 -5.42
N TYR A 91 1.49 1.35 -5.79
CA TYR A 91 2.27 2.38 -6.49
C TYR A 91 1.65 2.78 -7.83
N TRP A 92 1.16 1.81 -8.61
CA TRP A 92 0.48 2.12 -9.87
C TRP A 92 -0.86 2.81 -9.67
N PHE A 93 -1.66 2.36 -8.70
CA PHE A 93 -2.93 3.00 -8.35
C PHE A 93 -2.70 4.46 -7.92
N THR A 94 -1.80 4.68 -6.97
CA THR A 94 -1.47 6.02 -6.46
C THR A 94 -0.86 6.89 -7.56
N GLY A 95 0.05 6.35 -8.37
CA GLY A 95 0.66 7.10 -9.48
C GLY A 95 -0.36 7.53 -10.53
N LEU A 96 -1.27 6.64 -10.92
CA LEU A 96 -2.36 6.97 -11.84
C LEU A 96 -3.35 7.95 -11.22
N LEU A 97 -3.60 7.87 -9.91
CA LEU A 97 -4.50 8.79 -9.20
C LEU A 97 -3.93 10.20 -9.18
N VAL A 98 -2.66 10.33 -8.83
CA VAL A 98 -1.96 11.62 -8.87
C VAL A 98 -1.96 12.17 -10.28
N LEU A 99 -1.61 11.37 -11.28
CA LEU A 99 -1.63 11.80 -12.68
C LEU A 99 -3.03 12.27 -13.12
N TRP A 100 -4.07 11.52 -12.77
CA TRP A 100 -5.45 11.88 -13.09
C TRP A 100 -5.83 13.23 -12.48
N TRP A 101 -5.54 13.44 -11.20
CA TRP A 101 -5.80 14.72 -10.53
C TRP A 101 -5.00 15.87 -11.14
N THR A 102 -3.71 15.66 -11.45
CA THR A 102 -2.89 16.68 -12.11
C THR A 102 -3.51 17.10 -13.44
N LEU A 103 -3.92 16.14 -14.28
CA LEU A 103 -4.56 16.44 -15.56
C LEU A 103 -5.91 17.15 -15.37
N ALA A 104 -6.73 16.72 -14.41
CA ALA A 104 -8.00 17.35 -14.10
C ALA A 104 -7.80 18.82 -13.66
N PHE A 105 -6.84 19.09 -12.78
CA PHE A 105 -6.51 20.45 -12.35
C PHE A 105 -6.03 21.32 -13.50
N VAL A 106 -5.08 20.84 -14.30
CA VAL A 106 -4.57 21.57 -15.47
C VAL A 106 -5.70 21.88 -16.46
N TYR A 107 -6.58 20.92 -16.71
CA TYR A 107 -7.73 21.11 -17.58
C TYR A 107 -8.69 22.18 -17.04
N THR A 108 -9.08 22.07 -15.76
CA THR A 108 -9.99 23.04 -15.14
C THR A 108 -9.41 24.45 -15.06
N ALA A 109 -8.11 24.57 -14.77
CA ALA A 109 -7.42 25.85 -14.79
C ALA A 109 -7.37 26.44 -16.21
N GLY A 110 -7.09 25.62 -17.23
CA GLY A 110 -7.14 26.03 -18.63
C GLY A 110 -8.52 26.48 -19.07
N MET A 111 -9.56 25.71 -18.72
CA MET A 111 -10.96 26.05 -19.02
C MET A 111 -11.36 27.37 -18.35
N LEU A 112 -11.01 27.56 -17.08
CA LEU A 112 -11.31 28.79 -16.36
C LEU A 112 -10.56 29.99 -16.96
N SER A 113 -9.28 29.82 -17.30
CA SER A 113 -8.50 30.85 -17.98
C SER A 113 -9.09 31.23 -19.33
N ALA A 114 -9.54 30.25 -20.12
CA ALA A 114 -10.22 30.49 -21.39
C ALA A 114 -11.54 31.25 -21.18
N LEU A 115 -12.34 30.84 -20.19
CA LEU A 115 -13.62 31.49 -19.85
C LEU A 115 -13.41 32.97 -19.48
N ILE A 116 -12.46 33.25 -18.59
CA ILE A 116 -12.10 34.62 -18.19
C ILE A 116 -11.62 35.44 -19.40
N SER A 117 -10.80 34.86 -20.26
CA SER A 117 -10.28 35.57 -21.44
C SER A 117 -11.34 35.86 -22.50
N SER A 118 -12.34 34.99 -22.62
CA SER A 118 -13.42 35.11 -23.60
C SER A 118 -14.51 36.11 -23.19
N GLY A 119 -14.60 36.44 -21.89
CA GLY A 119 -15.68 37.25 -21.33
C GLY A 119 -17.04 36.55 -21.26
N ALA A 120 -17.10 35.24 -21.54
CA ALA A 120 -18.35 34.47 -21.43
C ALA A 120 -18.70 34.15 -19.97
N GLU A 121 -19.99 34.09 -19.66
CA GLU A 121 -20.49 33.85 -18.30
C GLU A 121 -20.42 32.38 -17.87
N SER A 122 -20.48 31.44 -18.83
CA SER A 122 -20.42 30.01 -18.56
C SER A 122 -19.83 29.24 -19.73
N ALA A 123 -19.10 28.17 -19.42
CA ALA A 123 -18.68 27.17 -20.38
C ALA A 123 -18.98 25.77 -19.86
N GLU A 124 -19.39 24.91 -20.78
CA GLU A 124 -19.56 23.48 -20.54
C GLU A 124 -18.59 22.72 -21.43
N SER A 125 -17.92 21.74 -20.85
CA SER A 125 -16.98 20.90 -21.57
C SER A 125 -16.93 19.49 -21.01
N TYR A 126 -16.17 18.62 -21.67
CA TYR A 126 -16.01 17.24 -21.25
C TYR A 126 -14.53 16.93 -21.00
N PHE A 127 -14.19 16.58 -19.76
CA PHE A 127 -12.87 16.05 -19.42
C PHE A 127 -12.94 14.53 -19.38
N LEU A 128 -12.37 13.86 -20.40
CA LEU A 128 -12.36 12.39 -20.47
C LEU A 128 -13.77 11.75 -20.33
N GLY A 129 -14.80 12.41 -20.86
CA GLY A 129 -16.20 11.97 -20.79
C GLY A 129 -16.95 12.40 -19.51
N LEU A 130 -16.28 13.07 -18.57
CA LEU A 130 -16.92 13.71 -17.42
C LEU A 130 -17.38 15.11 -17.80
N PRO A 131 -18.66 15.47 -17.56
CA PRO A 131 -19.13 16.84 -17.75
C PRO A 131 -18.48 17.76 -16.71
N VAL A 132 -17.88 18.84 -17.21
CA VAL A 132 -17.25 19.91 -16.42
C VAL A 132 -17.95 21.22 -16.78
N SER A 133 -18.49 21.89 -15.77
CA SER A 133 -19.07 23.22 -15.92
C SER A 133 -18.17 24.26 -15.26
N ALA A 134 -17.96 25.38 -15.93
CA ALA A 134 -17.28 26.53 -15.36
C ALA A 134 -18.18 27.76 -15.52
N PHE A 135 -18.25 28.60 -14.51
CA PHE A 135 -19.00 29.84 -14.55
C PHE A 135 -18.19 31.01 -14.00
N ASN A 136 -18.40 32.17 -14.59
CA ASN A 136 -17.80 33.44 -14.23
C ASN A 136 -18.90 34.51 -14.24
N ARG A 137 -19.54 34.71 -13.08
CA ARG A 137 -20.63 35.69 -12.89
C ARG A 137 -20.19 36.73 -11.85
N GLU A 138 -20.86 37.87 -11.80
CA GLU A 138 -20.63 38.88 -10.74
C GLU A 138 -20.82 38.30 -9.33
N SER A 139 -21.67 37.29 -9.18
CA SER A 139 -21.91 36.57 -7.91
C SER A 139 -20.78 35.62 -7.50
N GLY A 140 -19.83 35.31 -8.39
CA GLY A 140 -18.70 34.45 -8.11
C GLY A 140 -18.20 33.63 -9.30
N ILE A 141 -17.02 33.06 -9.10
CA ILE A 141 -16.33 32.17 -10.04
C ILE A 141 -16.33 30.75 -9.46
N GLY A 142 -16.63 29.76 -10.30
CA GLY A 142 -16.66 28.37 -9.84
C GLY A 142 -16.50 27.34 -10.95
N ILE A 143 -16.10 26.14 -10.54
CA ILE A 143 -15.95 24.96 -11.38
C ILE A 143 -16.73 23.83 -10.74
N GLY A 144 -17.65 23.24 -11.49
CA GLY A 144 -18.49 22.12 -11.10
C GLY A 144 -18.10 20.84 -11.85
N TRP A 145 -18.13 19.73 -11.12
CA TRP A 145 -18.06 18.39 -11.69
C TRP A 145 -19.38 17.71 -11.41
N GLU A 146 -20.04 17.20 -12.45
CA GLU A 146 -21.27 16.45 -12.27
C GLU A 146 -21.00 14.95 -12.42
N ALA A 147 -21.24 14.21 -11.34
CA ALA A 147 -21.24 12.75 -11.34
C ALA A 147 -22.68 12.23 -11.41
N SER A 148 -23.44 12.66 -12.42
CA SER A 148 -24.86 12.30 -12.59
C SER A 148 -25.07 10.92 -13.23
N SER A 149 -24.01 10.29 -13.76
CA SER A 149 -24.10 9.03 -14.49
C SER A 149 -22.98 8.04 -14.14
N ALA A 150 -23.20 6.76 -14.45
CA ALA A 150 -22.20 5.70 -14.27
C ALA A 150 -20.88 5.97 -15.04
N VAL A 151 -20.93 6.81 -16.07
CA VAL A 151 -19.76 7.28 -16.85
C VAL A 151 -18.73 7.97 -15.93
N ALA A 152 -19.18 8.60 -14.85
CA ALA A 152 -18.30 9.31 -13.93
C ALA A 152 -17.31 8.40 -13.19
N TYR A 153 -17.60 7.10 -13.10
CA TYR A 153 -16.74 6.12 -12.46
C TYR A 153 -15.77 5.44 -13.44
N ILE A 154 -15.86 5.71 -14.75
CA ILE A 154 -14.96 5.10 -15.76
C ILE A 154 -13.49 5.34 -15.43
N PRO A 155 -13.03 6.56 -15.09
CA PRO A 155 -11.62 6.78 -14.76
C PRO A 155 -11.16 5.94 -13.55
N LEU A 156 -12.00 5.86 -12.51
CA LEU A 156 -11.73 5.04 -11.34
C LEU A 156 -11.63 3.56 -11.70
N MET A 157 -12.56 3.05 -12.52
CA MET A 157 -12.55 1.67 -13.01
C MET A 157 -11.27 1.37 -13.81
N VAL A 158 -10.86 2.27 -14.71
CA VAL A 158 -9.62 2.13 -15.48
C VAL A 158 -8.41 2.05 -14.55
N MET A 159 -8.35 2.88 -13.51
CA MET A 159 -7.26 2.85 -12.54
C MET A 159 -7.22 1.58 -11.70
N VAL A 160 -8.39 1.10 -11.25
CA VAL A 160 -8.51 -0.18 -10.54
C VAL A 160 -8.07 -1.34 -11.45
N VAL A 161 -8.52 -1.35 -12.71
CA VAL A 161 -8.11 -2.37 -13.69
C VAL A 161 -6.61 -2.31 -13.95
N ALA A 162 -6.03 -1.12 -14.14
CA ALA A 162 -4.60 -0.96 -14.34
C ALA A 162 -3.79 -1.43 -13.11
N ALA A 163 -4.24 -1.13 -11.89
CA ALA A 163 -3.62 -1.62 -10.66
C ALA A 163 -3.71 -3.14 -10.54
N ILE A 164 -4.86 -3.73 -10.90
CA ILE A 164 -5.05 -5.18 -10.96
C ILE A 164 -4.13 -5.82 -12.01
N ILE A 165 -4.01 -5.22 -13.21
CA ILE A 165 -3.13 -5.69 -14.28
C ILE A 165 -1.67 -5.61 -13.84
N ALA A 166 -1.22 -4.48 -13.30
CA ALA A 166 0.13 -4.32 -12.78
C ALA A 166 0.44 -5.29 -11.63
N GLY A 167 -0.52 -5.48 -10.72
CA GLY A 167 -0.47 -6.46 -9.64
C GLY A 167 -0.53 -7.92 -10.12
N ARG A 168 -0.99 -8.17 -11.36
CA ARG A 168 -1.05 -9.49 -12.01
C ARG A 168 0.01 -9.70 -13.09
N LEU A 169 0.80 -8.68 -13.44
CA LEU A 169 1.79 -8.71 -14.53
C LEU A 169 2.86 -9.79 -14.33
N TRP A 170 3.05 -10.25 -13.09
CA TRP A 170 3.89 -11.41 -12.77
C TRP A 170 3.40 -12.71 -13.45
N ARG A 171 2.10 -12.90 -13.68
CA ARG A 171 1.59 -14.10 -14.39
C ARG A 171 2.08 -14.20 -15.82
N VAL A 172 2.24 -13.08 -16.52
CA VAL A 172 2.66 -13.07 -17.92
C VAL A 172 4.17 -13.26 -18.06
N ARG A 173 4.96 -12.77 -17.09
CA ARG A 173 6.42 -12.94 -17.08
C ARG A 173 6.91 -14.35 -16.71
N ILE A 174 6.06 -15.20 -16.13
CA ILE A 174 6.44 -16.56 -15.71
C ILE A 174 6.19 -17.61 -16.81
N GLY A 175 5.39 -17.31 -17.84
CA GLY A 175 5.18 -18.21 -18.97
C GLY A 175 6.33 -18.27 -19.99
N ARG A 176 7.44 -17.57 -19.74
CA ARG A 176 8.64 -17.58 -20.57
C ARG A 176 9.88 -17.78 -19.70
N ARG A 177 10.08 -19.01 -19.22
CA ARG A 177 11.39 -19.61 -18.90
C ARG A 177 11.19 -21.06 -18.49
#